data_AF-L9W166-F1
#
_entry.id   AF-L9W166-F1
#
_cell.length_a   1.000
_cell.length_b   1.000
_cell.length_c   1.000
_cell.angle_alpha   90.00
_cell.angle_beta   90.00
_cell.angle_gamma   90.00
#
_symmetry.space_group_name_H-M   'P 1'
#
loop_
_entity.id
_entity.type
_entity.pdbx_description
1 polymer ?
#
loop_
_entity_poly.entity_id
_entity_poly.type
_entity_poly.pdbx_seq_one_letter_code
_entity_poly.pdbx_strand_id
1 'polypeptide(L)'
;FDGAFHGRTLGALSLNRSKTVHRRGFPEVPGVISLPYPATQDEYERRWLTDGPGGNVVADRLHPDRGVIDPDEVAFLILEPIQGEGGYRVAHPEFARDLEALRERYDLRIVADEIQSGLGRTGELWAIDHLDLTPDVITSAKGLRVGATIARSELFPAETGRLSSTWGAGDLLAAMQGVLTIDIIHEQGLLENVRTRGQHLLDRLEDLESESIVDVRGRGLMLAVEFDTETRRDAVLEAAFSRGLLTLGCGYKTLRLLPPLDVTEREIDLGVRLLVESIEAVTPSDS
;
A
#
# COMPACT_ATOMS: atom_id res chain seq x y z
N PHE A 1 -5.28 -1.56 9.56
CA PHE A 1 -4.03 -1.70 10.34
C PHE A 1 -3.36 -0.34 10.56
N ASP A 2 -2.39 -0.25 11.48
CA ASP A 2 -1.58 0.96 11.72
C ASP A 2 -0.87 1.42 10.43
N GLY A 3 -0.81 2.73 10.18
CA GLY A 3 -0.22 3.28 8.96
C GLY A 3 -1.15 3.34 7.74
N ALA A 4 -2.37 2.80 7.82
CA ALA A 4 -3.23 2.62 6.64
C ALA A 4 -3.87 3.92 6.10
N PHE A 5 -4.21 3.91 4.80
CA PHE A 5 -5.03 4.92 4.14
C PHE A 5 -5.99 4.32 3.12
N HIS A 6 -7.30 4.44 3.39
CA HIS A 6 -8.38 3.84 2.59
C HIS A 6 -9.31 4.88 1.94
N GLY A 7 -9.14 6.17 2.23
CA GLY A 7 -9.89 7.24 1.59
C GLY A 7 -10.42 8.30 2.56
N ARG A 8 -11.37 9.12 2.09
CA ARG A 8 -11.87 10.31 2.82
C ARG A 8 -13.39 10.40 2.93
N THR A 9 -14.12 9.36 2.54
CA THR A 9 -15.54 9.22 2.88
C THR A 9 -15.67 8.74 4.32
N LEU A 10 -16.82 8.93 4.97
CA LEU A 10 -16.98 8.61 6.41
C LEU A 10 -16.58 7.17 6.77
N GLY A 11 -16.97 6.18 5.97
CA GLY A 11 -16.56 4.79 6.17
C GLY A 11 -15.04 4.62 6.01
N ALA A 12 -14.50 5.02 4.86
CA ALA A 12 -13.08 4.86 4.53
C ALA A 12 -12.15 5.63 5.49
N LEU A 13 -12.51 6.86 5.87
CA LEU A 13 -11.68 7.67 6.76
C LEU A 13 -11.58 7.07 8.16
N SER A 14 -12.62 6.36 8.60
CA SER A 14 -12.65 5.68 9.91
C SER A 14 -11.62 4.55 9.98
N LEU A 15 -11.17 4.04 8.83
CA LEU A 15 -10.15 3.00 8.70
C LEU A 15 -8.71 3.58 8.64
N ASN A 16 -8.55 4.88 8.40
CA ASN A 16 -7.23 5.50 8.22
C ASN A 16 -6.41 5.53 9.52
N ARG A 17 -5.16 5.07 9.48
CA ARG A 17 -4.20 5.16 10.60
C ARG A 17 -2.84 5.72 10.19
N SER A 18 -2.77 6.40 9.04
CA SER A 18 -1.58 7.07 8.51
C SER A 18 -1.31 8.46 9.12
N LYS A 19 -2.32 9.35 9.14
CA LYS A 19 -2.16 10.75 9.60
C LYS A 19 -3.41 11.26 10.32
N THR A 20 -3.21 12.03 11.39
CA THR A 20 -4.32 12.63 12.18
C THR A 20 -5.18 13.56 11.35
N VAL A 21 -4.60 14.30 10.40
CA VAL A 21 -5.35 15.25 9.54
C VAL A 21 -6.45 14.59 8.71
N HIS A 22 -6.34 13.28 8.44
CA HIS A 22 -7.36 12.54 7.69
C HIS A 22 -8.64 12.27 8.48
N ARG A 23 -8.59 12.40 9.81
CA ARG A 23 -9.72 12.10 10.73
C ARG A 23 -10.11 13.27 11.63
N ARG A 24 -9.18 14.21 11.90
CA ARG A 24 -9.39 15.33 12.81
C ARG A 24 -10.64 16.14 12.42
N GLY A 25 -11.60 16.22 13.33
CA GLY A 25 -12.83 16.99 13.17
C GLY A 25 -14.00 16.24 12.51
N PHE A 26 -13.82 14.97 12.14
CA PHE A 26 -14.88 14.12 11.62
C PHE A 26 -15.28 13.04 12.63
N PRO A 27 -16.57 12.64 12.69
CA PRO A 27 -16.95 11.43 13.41
C PRO A 27 -16.34 10.19 12.72
N GLU A 28 -16.23 9.09 13.46
CA GLU A 28 -15.79 7.80 12.94
C GLU A 28 -16.92 6.76 13.08
N VAL A 29 -16.96 5.79 12.17
CA VAL A 29 -17.85 4.63 12.24
C VAL A 29 -17.38 3.75 13.42
N PRO A 30 -18.29 3.37 14.33
CA PRO A 30 -17.95 2.50 15.46
C PRO A 30 -17.58 1.08 15.00
N GLY A 31 -16.91 0.31 15.87
CA GLY A 31 -16.54 -1.08 15.59
C GLY A 31 -15.23 -1.25 14.81
N VAL A 32 -14.52 -0.16 14.48
CA VAL A 32 -13.21 -0.24 13.83
C VAL A 32 -12.11 -0.45 14.88
N ILE A 33 -11.44 -1.59 14.80
CA ILE A 33 -10.32 -1.94 15.66
C ILE A 33 -9.01 -1.84 14.87
N SER A 34 -7.99 -1.21 15.48
CA SER A 34 -6.67 -1.06 14.88
C SER A 34 -5.68 -2.07 15.44
N LEU A 35 -4.78 -2.51 14.57
CA LEU A 35 -3.84 -3.58 14.77
C LEU A 35 -2.50 -3.19 14.13
N PRO A 36 -1.36 -3.59 14.70
CA PRO A 36 -0.03 -3.39 14.10
C PRO A 36 0.05 -3.98 12.70
N TYR A 37 0.72 -3.26 11.79
CA TYR A 37 1.09 -3.75 10.45
C TYR A 37 2.59 -4.01 10.45
N PRO A 38 3.07 -5.26 10.51
CA PRO A 38 4.49 -5.55 10.42
C PRO A 38 4.97 -5.53 8.97
N ALA A 39 6.03 -4.77 8.71
CA ALA A 39 6.70 -4.70 7.41
C ALA A 39 8.16 -5.19 7.46
N THR A 40 8.71 -5.39 8.65
CA THR A 40 10.06 -5.92 8.89
C THR A 40 10.00 -7.11 9.85
N GLN A 41 11.08 -7.89 9.90
CA GLN A 41 11.21 -9.00 10.85
C GLN A 41 11.08 -8.53 12.30
N ASP A 42 11.70 -7.40 12.66
CA ASP A 42 11.64 -6.84 14.02
C ASP A 42 10.20 -6.46 14.40
N GLU A 43 9.47 -5.81 13.49
CA GLU A 43 8.07 -5.48 13.72
C GLU A 43 7.19 -6.73 13.84
N TYR A 44 7.45 -7.77 13.04
CA TYR A 44 6.74 -9.04 13.13
C TYR A 44 6.97 -9.70 14.50
N GLU A 45 8.22 -9.85 14.93
CA GLU A 45 8.53 -10.50 16.20
C GLU A 45 8.04 -9.72 17.43
N ARG A 46 8.12 -8.39 17.40
CA ARG A 46 7.89 -7.55 18.60
C ARG A 46 6.51 -6.92 18.68
N ARG A 47 5.84 -6.72 17.54
CA ARG A 47 4.55 -6.01 17.48
C ARG A 47 3.41 -6.90 17.01
N TRP A 48 3.70 -8.01 16.32
CA TRP A 48 2.68 -8.90 15.79
C TRP A 48 2.54 -10.18 16.61
N LEU A 49 3.65 -10.85 16.90
CA LEU A 49 3.65 -12.03 17.75
C LEU A 49 3.39 -11.67 19.22
N THR A 50 2.80 -12.60 19.94
CA THR A 50 2.47 -12.48 21.37
C THR A 50 2.83 -13.76 22.12
N ASP A 51 2.94 -13.67 23.44
CA ASP A 51 3.01 -14.82 24.34
C ASP A 51 1.62 -15.33 24.78
N GLY A 52 0.57 -14.80 24.13
CA GLY A 52 -0.82 -15.17 24.38
C GLY A 52 -1.21 -16.51 23.75
N PRO A 53 -2.38 -17.06 24.11
CA PRO A 53 -2.81 -18.39 23.67
C PRO A 53 -3.10 -18.50 22.16
N GLY A 54 -3.31 -17.37 21.48
CA GLY A 54 -3.43 -17.29 20.02
C GLY A 54 -2.10 -17.09 19.30
N GLY A 55 -1.05 -16.64 20.00
CA GLY A 55 0.32 -16.48 19.47
C GLY A 55 0.56 -15.24 18.60
N ASN A 56 -0.50 -14.51 18.24
CA ASN A 56 -0.40 -13.20 17.63
C ASN A 56 -1.56 -12.29 18.04
N VAL A 57 -1.42 -10.99 17.76
CA VAL A 57 -2.34 -9.93 18.19
C VAL A 57 -3.79 -10.10 17.72
N VAL A 58 -4.04 -10.77 16.60
CA VAL A 58 -5.41 -11.02 16.11
C VAL A 58 -5.97 -12.28 16.74
N ALA A 59 -5.22 -13.37 16.68
CA ALA A 59 -5.59 -14.65 17.25
C ALA A 59 -5.93 -14.55 18.74
N ASP A 60 -5.17 -13.76 19.50
CA ASP A 60 -5.43 -13.52 20.92
C ASP A 60 -6.76 -12.81 21.17
N ARG A 61 -7.11 -11.83 20.34
CA ARG A 61 -8.37 -11.09 20.47
C ARG A 61 -9.58 -11.94 20.11
N LEU A 62 -9.40 -12.90 19.20
CA LEU A 62 -10.42 -13.84 18.72
C LEU A 62 -10.45 -15.16 19.51
N HIS A 63 -9.55 -15.34 20.49
CA HIS A 63 -9.42 -16.61 21.19
C HIS A 63 -10.74 -17.00 21.90
N PRO A 64 -11.25 -18.23 21.76
CA PRO A 64 -12.58 -18.61 22.25
C PRO A 64 -12.78 -18.39 23.76
N ASP A 65 -11.77 -18.68 24.57
CA ASP A 65 -11.90 -18.61 26.05
C ASP A 65 -11.38 -17.30 26.67
N ARG A 66 -10.62 -16.50 25.90
CA ARG A 66 -9.79 -15.40 26.44
C ARG A 66 -9.85 -14.13 25.61
N GLY A 67 -10.35 -14.25 24.38
CA GLY A 67 -10.54 -13.17 23.45
C GLY A 67 -11.59 -12.18 23.96
N VAL A 68 -11.58 -11.02 23.32
CA VAL A 68 -12.48 -9.89 23.64
C VAL A 68 -13.37 -9.54 22.45
N ILE A 69 -13.28 -10.29 21.37
CA ILE A 69 -14.06 -10.14 20.14
C ILE A 69 -14.57 -11.53 19.78
N ASP A 70 -15.89 -11.65 19.59
CA ASP A 70 -16.48 -12.84 18.99
C ASP A 70 -16.09 -12.87 17.50
N PRO A 71 -15.43 -13.95 17.00
CA PRO A 71 -15.09 -14.07 15.59
C PRO A 71 -16.29 -13.87 14.64
N ASP A 72 -17.49 -14.29 15.04
CA ASP A 72 -18.71 -14.16 14.23
C ASP A 72 -19.17 -12.69 14.08
N GLU A 73 -18.69 -11.79 14.95
CA GLU A 73 -18.97 -10.35 14.88
C GLU A 73 -17.95 -9.59 13.99
N VAL A 74 -16.91 -10.26 13.49
CA VAL A 74 -15.88 -9.65 12.63
C VAL A 74 -16.33 -9.69 11.17
N ALA A 75 -16.78 -8.54 10.66
CA ALA A 75 -17.19 -8.44 9.25
C ALA A 75 -16.01 -8.62 8.27
N PHE A 76 -14.92 -7.87 8.46
CA PHE A 76 -13.77 -7.89 7.56
C PHE A 76 -12.47 -7.53 8.26
N LEU A 77 -11.37 -8.18 7.84
CA LEU A 77 -10.02 -7.65 7.95
C LEU A 77 -9.70 -6.86 6.68
N ILE A 78 -9.13 -5.66 6.81
CA ILE A 78 -8.76 -4.82 5.67
C ILE A 78 -7.30 -4.40 5.74
N LEU A 79 -6.56 -4.63 4.67
CA LEU A 79 -5.15 -4.26 4.52
C LEU A 79 -4.84 -3.71 3.13
N GLU A 80 -3.80 -2.90 3.05
CA GLU A 80 -3.06 -2.64 1.81
C GLU A 80 -1.93 -3.69 1.73
N PRO A 81 -1.74 -4.45 0.63
CA PRO A 81 -0.60 -5.37 0.48
C PRO A 81 0.76 -4.63 0.58
N ILE A 82 0.79 -3.39 0.11
CA ILE A 82 1.86 -2.42 0.35
C ILE A 82 1.22 -1.09 0.74
N GLN A 83 1.50 -0.58 1.95
CA GLN A 83 0.89 0.67 2.42
C GLN A 83 1.37 1.87 1.63
N GLY A 84 0.45 2.61 1.01
CA GLY A 84 0.78 3.79 0.22
C GLY A 84 1.18 5.00 1.08
N GLU A 85 0.19 5.65 1.70
CA GLU A 85 0.46 6.83 2.55
C GLU A 85 1.27 6.46 3.81
N GLY A 86 1.19 5.20 4.25
CA GLY A 86 1.93 4.66 5.39
C GLY A 86 3.44 4.60 5.22
N GLY A 87 3.96 4.82 4.00
CA GLY A 87 5.40 4.89 3.76
C GLY A 87 5.97 3.72 2.94
N TYR A 88 5.18 3.10 2.08
CA TYR A 88 5.58 2.02 1.16
C TYR A 88 6.09 0.82 1.92
N ARG A 89 5.39 0.55 3.02
CA ARG A 89 5.63 -0.56 3.93
C ARG A 89 5.03 -1.81 3.29
N VAL A 90 5.89 -2.71 2.82
CA VAL A 90 5.50 -4.00 2.22
C VAL A 90 5.08 -4.95 3.34
N ALA A 91 3.92 -5.61 3.22
CA ALA A 91 3.48 -6.55 4.24
C ALA A 91 4.53 -7.66 4.45
N HIS A 92 4.79 -8.01 5.71
CA HIS A 92 5.66 -9.13 6.04
C HIS A 92 5.01 -10.46 5.59
N PRO A 93 5.74 -11.38 4.91
CA PRO A 93 5.16 -12.63 4.38
C PRO A 93 4.52 -13.52 5.45
N GLU A 94 5.16 -13.69 6.61
CA GLU A 94 4.59 -14.52 7.69
C GLU A 94 3.34 -13.88 8.32
N PHE A 95 3.26 -12.54 8.32
CA PHE A 95 2.06 -11.85 8.75
C PHE A 95 0.89 -12.13 7.80
N ALA A 96 1.13 -12.17 6.49
CA ALA A 96 0.10 -12.53 5.53
C ALA A 96 -0.35 -14.00 5.71
N ARG A 97 0.58 -14.93 5.95
CA ARG A 97 0.25 -16.34 6.25
C ARG A 97 -0.55 -16.50 7.53
N ASP A 98 -0.22 -15.75 8.57
CA ASP A 98 -1.00 -15.73 9.81
C ASP A 98 -2.44 -15.26 9.54
N LEU A 99 -2.62 -14.23 8.70
CA LEU A 99 -3.96 -13.78 8.31
C LEU A 99 -4.73 -14.85 7.52
N GLU A 100 -4.07 -15.59 6.62
CA GLU A 100 -4.70 -16.70 5.89
C GLU A 100 -5.12 -17.83 6.85
N ALA A 101 -4.25 -18.22 7.78
CA ALA A 101 -4.58 -19.23 8.79
C ALA A 101 -5.76 -18.80 9.67
N LEU A 102 -5.86 -17.51 9.99
CA LEU A 102 -7.00 -16.94 10.73
C LEU A 102 -8.27 -16.89 9.88
N ARG A 103 -8.14 -16.58 8.59
CA ARG A 103 -9.22 -16.64 7.59
C ARG A 103 -9.86 -18.02 7.59
N GLU A 104 -9.03 -19.07 7.47
CA GLU A 104 -9.50 -20.46 7.47
C GLU A 104 -10.08 -20.89 8.82
N ARG A 105 -9.42 -20.53 9.93
CA ARG A 105 -9.81 -20.98 11.27
C ARG A 105 -11.11 -20.35 11.77
N TYR A 106 -11.32 -19.07 11.47
CA TYR A 106 -12.40 -18.26 12.05
C TYR A 106 -13.40 -17.76 10.99
N ASP A 107 -13.31 -18.26 9.74
CA ASP A 107 -14.15 -17.83 8.60
C ASP A 107 -14.16 -16.30 8.37
N LEU A 108 -13.03 -15.64 8.68
CA LEU A 108 -12.87 -14.21 8.52
C LEU A 108 -12.80 -13.84 7.04
N ARG A 109 -13.19 -12.62 6.70
CA ARG A 109 -13.17 -12.12 5.31
C ARG A 109 -12.12 -11.06 5.13
N ILE A 110 -11.43 -11.09 4.00
CA ILE A 110 -10.29 -10.20 3.74
C ILE A 110 -10.61 -9.23 2.61
N VAL A 111 -10.36 -7.94 2.87
CA VAL A 111 -10.35 -6.88 1.87
C VAL A 111 -8.89 -6.49 1.58
N ALA A 112 -8.43 -6.73 0.37
CA ALA A 112 -7.17 -6.20 -0.14
C ALA A 112 -7.44 -4.84 -0.82
N ASP A 113 -6.93 -3.77 -0.20
CA ASP A 113 -6.95 -2.43 -0.79
C ASP A 113 -5.80 -2.28 -1.79
N GLU A 114 -6.14 -2.48 -3.06
CA GLU A 114 -5.25 -2.43 -4.21
C GLU A 114 -5.31 -1.08 -4.93
N ILE A 115 -5.92 -0.05 -4.32
CA ILE A 115 -6.12 1.23 -4.99
C ILE A 115 -4.78 1.84 -5.44
N GLN A 116 -3.70 1.70 -4.66
CA GLN A 116 -2.37 2.19 -5.05
C GLN A 116 -1.47 1.11 -5.65
N SER A 117 -1.53 -0.11 -5.12
CA SER A 117 -0.59 -1.19 -5.40
C SER A 117 -1.01 -2.12 -6.53
N GLY A 118 -2.29 -2.09 -6.93
CA GLY A 118 -2.82 -2.92 -8.01
C GLY A 118 -2.53 -2.35 -9.40
N LEU A 119 -3.12 -3.01 -10.39
CA LEU A 119 -3.01 -2.69 -11.81
C LEU A 119 -1.54 -2.68 -12.28
N GLY A 120 -0.78 -3.70 -11.88
CA GLY A 120 0.56 -3.93 -12.40
C GLY A 120 1.68 -3.15 -11.70
N ARG A 121 1.36 -2.28 -10.74
CA ARG A 121 2.31 -1.36 -10.10
C ARG A 121 3.51 -2.07 -9.45
N THR A 122 3.31 -3.29 -8.94
CA THR A 122 4.33 -4.07 -8.21
C THR A 122 4.98 -5.16 -9.07
N GLY A 123 4.62 -5.25 -10.36
CA GLY A 123 5.05 -6.32 -11.26
C GLY A 123 4.08 -7.50 -11.33
N GLU A 124 3.12 -7.59 -10.40
CA GLU A 124 1.93 -8.44 -10.53
C GLU A 124 0.70 -7.58 -10.78
N LEU A 125 -0.36 -8.16 -11.35
CA LEU A 125 -1.60 -7.41 -11.61
C LEU A 125 -2.18 -6.88 -10.29
N TRP A 126 -2.19 -7.71 -9.24
CA TRP A 126 -2.57 -7.33 -7.89
C TRP A 126 -1.38 -7.55 -6.95
N ALA A 127 -1.08 -6.60 -6.08
CA ALA A 127 0.05 -6.73 -5.17
C ALA A 127 -0.14 -7.83 -4.11
N ILE A 128 -1.39 -8.19 -3.80
CA ILE A 128 -1.75 -9.33 -2.96
C ILE A 128 -1.22 -10.66 -3.53
N ASP A 129 -1.01 -10.76 -4.85
CA ASP A 129 -0.46 -11.97 -5.50
C ASP A 129 1.01 -12.23 -5.12
N HIS A 130 1.69 -11.28 -4.47
CA HIS A 130 3.02 -11.49 -3.87
C HIS A 130 2.95 -12.15 -2.48
N LEU A 131 1.75 -12.33 -1.92
CA LEU A 131 1.53 -12.82 -0.57
C LEU A 131 0.73 -14.12 -0.61
N ASP A 132 1.03 -15.03 0.32
CA ASP A 132 0.25 -16.24 0.55
C ASP A 132 -1.05 -15.90 1.32
N LEU A 133 -1.92 -15.10 0.70
CA LEU A 133 -3.14 -14.55 1.30
C LEU A 133 -4.24 -14.36 0.25
N THR A 134 -5.38 -15.01 0.43
CA THR A 134 -6.50 -14.95 -0.52
C THR A 134 -7.52 -13.89 -0.11
N PRO A 135 -7.71 -12.81 -0.90
CA PRO A 135 -8.72 -11.80 -0.59
C PRO A 135 -10.13 -12.26 -0.98
N ASP A 136 -11.12 -11.88 -0.19
CA ASP A 136 -12.54 -12.02 -0.53
C ASP A 136 -13.07 -10.82 -1.31
N VAL A 137 -12.43 -9.66 -1.12
CA VAL A 137 -12.72 -8.40 -1.80
C VAL A 137 -11.41 -7.72 -2.19
N ILE A 138 -11.36 -7.19 -3.41
CA ILE A 138 -10.31 -6.28 -3.90
C ILE A 138 -10.94 -4.91 -4.17
N THR A 139 -10.36 -3.84 -3.65
CA THR A 139 -10.73 -2.47 -4.04
C THR A 139 -9.72 -1.89 -5.00
N SER A 140 -10.19 -1.31 -6.11
CA SER A 140 -9.33 -0.71 -7.13
C SER A 140 -9.84 0.66 -7.56
N ALA A 141 -8.91 1.56 -7.89
CA ALA A 141 -9.18 2.89 -8.43
C ALA A 141 -7.88 3.39 -9.11
N LYS A 142 -7.52 4.68 -8.96
CA LYS A 142 -6.27 5.30 -9.46
C LYS A 142 -5.89 4.84 -10.88
N GLY A 143 -5.02 3.83 -11.01
CA GLY A 143 -4.61 3.24 -12.28
C GLY A 143 -5.80 2.77 -13.14
N LEU A 144 -6.82 2.18 -12.51
CA LEU A 144 -8.04 1.72 -13.18
C LEU A 144 -8.91 2.85 -13.75
N ARG A 145 -8.67 4.11 -13.37
CA ARG A 145 -9.45 5.31 -13.77
C ARG A 145 -10.94 5.32 -13.39
N VAL A 146 -11.44 4.23 -12.81
CA VAL A 146 -12.77 4.10 -12.20
C VAL A 146 -12.63 3.38 -10.86
N GLY A 147 -13.51 3.66 -9.91
CA GLY A 147 -13.57 2.92 -8.64
C GLY A 147 -14.29 1.59 -8.83
N ALA A 148 -13.69 0.50 -8.36
CA ALA A 148 -14.25 -0.84 -8.42
C ALA A 148 -14.11 -1.56 -7.06
N THR A 149 -15.18 -2.24 -6.66
CA THR A 149 -15.18 -3.21 -5.57
C THR A 149 -15.42 -4.58 -6.19
N ILE A 150 -14.38 -5.40 -6.23
CA ILE A 150 -14.41 -6.73 -6.84
C ILE A 150 -14.54 -7.71 -5.68
N ALA A 151 -15.65 -8.44 -5.60
CA ALA A 151 -15.91 -9.34 -4.48
C ALA A 151 -16.32 -10.72 -4.99
N ARG A 152 -16.13 -11.74 -4.14
CA ARG A 152 -16.73 -13.05 -4.36
C ARG A 152 -18.25 -12.92 -4.50
N SER A 153 -18.84 -13.69 -5.40
CA SER A 153 -20.26 -13.57 -5.77
C SER A 153 -21.22 -13.70 -4.58
N GLU A 154 -20.88 -14.52 -3.58
CA GLU A 154 -21.71 -14.71 -2.39
C GLU A 154 -21.68 -13.54 -1.40
N LEU A 155 -20.69 -12.65 -1.49
CA LEU A 155 -20.62 -11.43 -0.68
C LEU A 155 -21.35 -10.26 -1.35
N PHE A 156 -21.64 -10.38 -2.65
CA PHE A 156 -22.33 -9.33 -3.39
C PHE A 156 -23.84 -9.44 -3.12
N PRO A 157 -24.52 -8.33 -2.71
CA PRO A 157 -25.93 -8.40 -2.36
C PRO A 157 -26.78 -8.74 -3.58
N ALA A 158 -27.70 -9.68 -3.41
CA ALA A 158 -28.64 -10.11 -4.46
C ALA A 158 -29.84 -9.16 -4.59
N GLU A 159 -30.12 -8.36 -3.56
CA GLU A 159 -31.26 -7.46 -3.52
C GLU A 159 -31.07 -6.24 -4.44
N THR A 160 -31.98 -6.09 -5.40
CA THR A 160 -32.01 -4.94 -6.31
C THR A 160 -32.04 -3.62 -5.53
N GLY A 161 -31.13 -2.71 -5.90
CA GLY A 161 -31.05 -1.36 -5.30
C GLY A 161 -30.28 -1.29 -3.99
N ARG A 162 -29.77 -2.41 -3.45
CA ARG A 162 -28.93 -2.42 -2.24
C ARG A 162 -27.60 -1.69 -2.44
N LEU A 163 -27.02 -1.84 -3.62
CA LEU A 163 -25.88 -1.05 -4.09
C LEU A 163 -26.38 -0.15 -5.23
N SER A 164 -26.26 1.15 -5.04
CA SER A 164 -26.71 2.12 -6.04
C SER A 164 -25.90 3.40 -5.97
N SER A 165 -25.66 3.98 -7.13
CA SER A 165 -25.14 5.34 -7.29
C SER A 165 -25.42 5.76 -8.72
N THR A 166 -25.87 7.00 -8.91
CA THR A 166 -26.19 7.57 -10.23
C THR A 166 -25.04 7.42 -11.23
N TRP A 167 -23.80 7.47 -10.76
CA TRP A 167 -22.57 7.32 -11.56
C TRP A 167 -21.68 6.15 -11.09
N GLY A 168 -22.13 5.35 -10.13
CA GLY A 168 -21.30 4.34 -9.47
C GLY A 168 -21.22 2.99 -10.20
N ALA A 169 -22.01 2.79 -11.24
CA ALA A 169 -21.74 1.75 -12.24
C ALA A 169 -20.53 2.10 -13.15
N GLY A 170 -19.84 3.22 -12.84
CA GLY A 170 -18.85 3.87 -13.69
C GLY A 170 -19.54 4.76 -14.72
N ASP A 171 -19.00 5.95 -14.96
CA ASP A 171 -19.27 6.63 -16.21
C ASP A 171 -18.75 5.75 -17.37
N LEU A 172 -19.51 5.64 -18.47
CA LEU A 172 -19.14 4.74 -19.59
C LEU A 172 -17.73 5.04 -20.10
N LEU A 173 -17.33 6.31 -20.16
CA LEU A 173 -15.99 6.69 -20.62
C LEU A 173 -14.93 6.26 -19.61
N ALA A 174 -15.20 6.39 -18.30
CA ALA A 174 -14.29 5.92 -17.26
C ALA A 174 -14.12 4.39 -17.28
N ALA A 175 -15.21 3.65 -17.50
CA ALA A 175 -15.15 2.20 -17.64
C ALA A 175 -14.33 1.79 -18.87
N MET A 176 -14.54 2.46 -20.02
CA MET A 176 -13.74 2.23 -21.23
C MET A 176 -12.25 2.54 -21.02
N GLN A 177 -11.92 3.60 -20.28
CA GLN A 177 -10.54 3.91 -19.90
C GLN A 177 -9.91 2.84 -19.01
N GLY A 178 -10.67 2.30 -18.06
CA GLY A 178 -10.22 1.20 -17.20
C GLY A 178 -9.94 -0.07 -17.99
N VAL A 179 -10.85 -0.46 -18.90
CA VAL A 179 -10.64 -1.61 -19.81
C VAL A 179 -9.40 -1.39 -20.68
N LEU A 180 -9.29 -0.24 -21.35
CA LEU A 180 -8.13 0.08 -22.18
C LEU A 180 -6.81 0.06 -21.38
N THR A 181 -6.83 0.50 -20.12
CA THR A 181 -5.65 0.46 -19.25
C THR A 181 -5.22 -0.98 -18.99
N ILE A 182 -6.17 -1.88 -18.70
CA ILE A 182 -5.89 -3.31 -18.49
C ILE A 182 -5.37 -3.96 -19.78
N ASP A 183 -5.99 -3.66 -20.93
CA ASP A 183 -5.57 -4.17 -22.23
C ASP A 183 -4.13 -3.74 -22.54
N ILE A 184 -3.80 -2.45 -22.35
CA ILE A 184 -2.44 -1.93 -22.56
C ILE A 184 -1.42 -2.61 -21.65
N ILE A 185 -1.75 -2.87 -20.38
CA ILE A 185 -0.86 -3.58 -19.45
C ILE A 185 -0.49 -4.96 -20.00
N HIS A 186 -1.47 -5.69 -20.56
CA HIS A 186 -1.24 -7.01 -21.13
C HIS A 186 -0.55 -6.95 -22.50
N GLU A 187 -1.09 -6.19 -23.45
CA GLU A 187 -0.65 -6.15 -24.84
C GLU A 187 0.77 -5.60 -25.01
N GLN A 188 1.17 -4.63 -24.18
CA GLN A 188 2.50 -4.04 -24.22
C GLN A 188 3.49 -4.70 -23.25
N GLY A 189 3.08 -5.77 -22.55
CA GLY A 189 3.95 -6.48 -21.61
C GLY A 189 4.45 -5.60 -20.46
N LEU A 190 3.62 -4.65 -19.98
CA LEU A 190 4.07 -3.64 -19.02
C LEU A 190 4.50 -4.24 -17.67
N LEU A 191 3.95 -5.40 -17.27
CA LEU A 191 4.38 -6.07 -16.05
C LEU A 191 5.86 -6.45 -16.09
N GLU A 192 6.35 -6.89 -17.26
CA GLU A 192 7.77 -7.21 -17.41
C GLU A 192 8.64 -5.96 -17.36
N ASN A 193 8.18 -4.86 -17.95
CA ASN A 193 8.86 -3.57 -17.81
C ASN A 193 8.89 -3.12 -16.34
N VAL A 194 7.80 -3.29 -15.59
CA VAL A 194 7.73 -2.95 -14.16
C VAL A 194 8.72 -3.77 -13.34
N ARG A 195 8.84 -5.08 -13.58
CA ARG A 195 9.83 -5.93 -12.92
C ARG A 195 11.25 -5.49 -13.27
N THR A 196 11.53 -5.33 -14.56
CA THR A 196 12.86 -4.99 -15.06
C THR A 196 13.30 -3.59 -14.60
N ARG A 197 12.47 -2.57 -14.79
CA ARG A 197 12.77 -1.18 -14.45
C ARG A 197 12.65 -0.90 -12.96
N GLY A 198 11.78 -1.65 -12.26
CA GLY A 198 11.71 -1.67 -10.80
C GLY A 198 13.01 -2.16 -10.19
N GLN A 199 13.52 -3.30 -10.65
CA GLN A 199 14.83 -3.79 -10.20
C GLN A 199 15.95 -2.81 -10.54
N HIS A 200 15.98 -2.29 -11.78
CA HIS A 200 16.96 -1.28 -12.16
C HIS A 200 16.93 -0.04 -11.23
N LEU A 201 15.74 0.49 -10.93
CA LEU A 201 15.63 1.62 -10.02
C LEU A 201 16.06 1.24 -8.60
N LEU A 202 15.67 0.06 -8.11
CA LEU A 202 16.05 -0.41 -6.77
C LEU A 202 17.57 -0.55 -6.64
N ASP A 203 18.22 -1.26 -7.56
CA ASP A 203 19.69 -1.44 -7.58
C ASP A 203 20.40 -0.09 -7.51
N ARG A 204 19.95 0.87 -8.32
CA ARG A 204 20.54 2.22 -8.39
C ARG A 204 20.31 3.06 -7.15
N LEU A 205 19.28 2.76 -6.36
CA LEU A 205 19.01 3.42 -5.08
C LEU A 205 19.77 2.74 -3.94
N GLU A 206 19.94 1.43 -3.97
CA GLU A 206 20.73 0.66 -3.00
C GLU A 206 22.23 0.94 -3.15
N ASP A 207 22.72 1.21 -4.36
CA ASP A 207 24.09 1.65 -4.65
C ASP A 207 24.40 3.07 -4.11
N LEU A 208 23.40 3.81 -3.60
CA LEU A 208 23.62 5.14 -3.04
C LEU A 208 24.25 5.05 -1.65
N GLU A 209 25.56 5.17 -1.59
CA GLU A 209 26.28 5.34 -0.32
C GLU A 209 25.98 6.72 0.28
N SER A 210 24.98 6.81 1.16
CA SER A 210 24.65 8.02 1.89
C SER A 210 24.19 7.72 3.30
N GLU A 211 24.86 8.31 4.30
CA GLU A 211 24.44 8.25 5.71
C GLU A 211 23.06 8.88 5.96
N SER A 212 22.56 9.64 4.97
CA SER A 212 21.23 10.23 4.99
C SER A 212 20.10 9.25 4.72
N ILE A 213 20.40 8.12 4.07
CA ILE A 213 19.42 7.11 3.68
C ILE A 213 19.44 6.00 4.74
N VAL A 214 18.27 5.71 5.31
CA VAL A 214 18.09 4.67 6.33
C VAL A 214 17.61 3.36 5.71
N ASP A 215 16.79 3.45 4.67
CA ASP A 215 16.18 2.28 4.03
C ASP A 215 15.75 2.62 2.60
N VAL A 216 15.88 1.63 1.72
CA VAL A 216 15.35 1.65 0.36
C VAL A 216 14.50 0.39 0.22
N ARG A 217 13.22 0.56 -0.14
CA ARG A 217 12.25 -0.55 -0.13
C ARG A 217 11.17 -0.40 -1.17
N GLY A 218 10.46 -1.49 -1.42
CA GLY A 218 9.25 -1.53 -2.23
C GLY A 218 9.24 -2.73 -3.19
N ARG A 219 8.34 -2.71 -4.17
CA ARG A 219 8.25 -3.74 -5.22
C ARG A 219 7.91 -3.12 -6.56
N GLY A 220 8.48 -3.64 -7.65
CA GLY A 220 8.25 -3.11 -8.99
C GLY A 220 8.55 -1.61 -9.07
N LEU A 221 7.61 -0.82 -9.58
CA LEU A 221 7.72 0.63 -9.67
C LEU A 221 6.96 1.33 -8.53
N MET A 222 6.88 0.72 -7.36
CA MET A 222 6.38 1.28 -6.11
C MET A 222 7.49 1.23 -5.07
N LEU A 223 8.44 2.17 -5.19
CA LEU A 223 9.66 2.20 -4.41
C LEU A 223 9.71 3.42 -3.50
N ALA A 224 10.52 3.36 -2.46
CA ALA A 224 10.67 4.41 -1.48
C ALA A 224 12.10 4.52 -0.97
N VAL A 225 12.49 5.75 -0.65
CA VAL A 225 13.74 6.09 0.01
C VAL A 225 13.40 6.75 1.34
N GLU A 226 13.82 6.13 2.44
CA GLU A 226 13.66 6.65 3.78
C GLU A 226 14.91 7.38 4.24
N PHE A 227 14.70 8.57 4.81
CA PHE A 227 15.78 9.41 5.31
C PHE A 227 15.92 9.29 6.82
N ASP A 228 17.05 9.75 7.34
CA ASP A 228 17.30 9.80 8.79
C ASP A 228 16.30 10.71 9.54
N THR A 229 15.89 11.81 8.91
CA THR A 229 15.01 12.85 9.48
C THR A 229 13.97 13.35 8.48
N GLU A 230 12.82 13.79 9.00
CA GLU A 230 11.76 14.43 8.20
C GLU A 230 12.26 15.73 7.54
N THR A 231 13.02 16.54 8.27
CA THR A 231 13.58 17.80 7.74
C THR A 231 14.49 17.57 6.54
N ARG A 232 15.34 16.52 6.57
CA ARG A 232 16.18 16.17 5.43
C ARG A 232 15.34 15.70 4.25
N ARG A 233 14.36 14.82 4.49
CA ARG A 233 13.40 14.38 3.47
C ARG A 233 12.74 15.56 2.77
N ASP A 234 12.25 16.54 3.53
CA ASP A 234 11.58 17.73 2.99
C ASP A 234 12.53 18.61 2.17
N ALA A 235 13.80 18.75 2.61
CA ALA A 235 14.82 19.47 1.86
C ALA A 235 15.15 18.78 0.52
N VAL A 236 15.28 17.44 0.52
CA VAL A 236 15.48 16.65 -0.72
C VAL A 236 14.29 16.80 -1.65
N LEU A 237 13.05 16.77 -1.12
CA LEU A 237 11.84 16.94 -1.91
C LEU A 237 11.83 18.27 -2.68
N GLU A 238 12.13 19.37 -1.99
CA GLU A 238 12.18 20.70 -2.59
C GLU A 238 13.32 20.83 -3.61
N ALA A 239 14.49 20.26 -3.29
CA ALA A 239 15.65 20.23 -4.17
C ALA A 239 15.38 19.41 -5.46
N ALA A 240 14.67 18.28 -5.34
CA ALA A 240 14.25 17.45 -6.47
C ALA A 240 13.25 18.19 -7.36
N PHE A 241 12.24 18.82 -6.75
CA PHE A 241 11.26 19.60 -7.49
C PHE A 241 11.89 20.76 -8.27
N SER A 242 12.82 21.49 -7.64
CA SER A 242 13.58 22.58 -8.29
C SER A 242 14.44 22.12 -9.48
N ARG A 243 14.82 20.83 -9.51
CA ARG A 243 15.56 20.18 -10.61
C ARG A 243 14.67 19.50 -11.65
N GLY A 244 13.36 19.60 -11.50
CA GLY A 244 12.39 18.99 -12.41
C GLY A 244 12.04 17.54 -12.12
N LEU A 245 12.43 17.00 -10.96
CA LEU A 245 11.99 15.68 -10.49
C LEU A 245 10.80 15.83 -9.54
N LEU A 246 9.60 15.48 -10.03
CA LEU A 246 8.41 15.44 -9.20
C LEU A 246 8.33 14.11 -8.44
N THR A 247 8.47 14.19 -7.12
CA THR A 247 8.24 13.09 -6.18
C THR A 247 7.35 13.59 -5.03
N LEU A 248 6.96 12.71 -4.10
CA LEU A 248 6.09 13.05 -2.98
C LEU A 248 6.61 12.42 -1.69
N GLY A 249 6.32 13.07 -0.56
CA GLY A 249 6.50 12.47 0.75
C GLY A 249 5.42 11.43 1.07
N CYS A 250 5.79 10.40 1.82
CA CYS A 250 4.89 9.45 2.49
C CYS A 250 5.48 9.02 3.83
N GLY A 251 4.71 8.28 4.63
CA GLY A 251 5.15 7.92 5.99
C GLY A 251 5.55 9.16 6.78
N TYR A 252 6.53 9.00 7.67
CA TYR A 252 7.07 10.11 8.46
C TYR A 252 8.21 10.83 7.70
N LYS A 253 9.21 10.09 7.25
CA LYS A 253 10.48 10.62 6.70
C LYS A 253 10.90 9.94 5.40
N THR A 254 9.90 9.57 4.58
CA THR A 254 10.09 8.79 3.35
C THR A 254 9.68 9.60 2.12
N LEU A 255 10.40 9.40 1.01
CA LEU A 255 9.98 9.78 -0.34
C LEU A 255 9.48 8.55 -1.10
N ARG A 256 8.42 8.71 -1.90
CA ARG A 256 7.90 7.66 -2.77
C ARG A 256 8.21 7.91 -4.24
N LEU A 257 8.68 6.88 -4.92
CA LEU A 257 9.03 6.86 -6.33
C LEU A 257 8.02 5.95 -7.05
N LEU A 258 7.31 6.55 -8.00
CA LEU A 258 6.16 5.95 -8.70
C LEU A 258 6.14 6.35 -10.18
N PRO A 259 7.18 6.06 -10.95
CA PRO A 259 7.18 6.39 -12.37
C PRO A 259 6.05 5.64 -13.13
N PRO A 260 5.65 6.09 -14.32
CA PRO A 260 4.71 5.36 -15.18
C PRO A 260 5.17 3.91 -15.45
N LEU A 261 4.25 2.99 -15.75
CA LEU A 261 4.58 1.58 -15.96
C LEU A 261 5.39 1.33 -17.24
N ASP A 262 5.33 2.27 -18.19
CA ASP A 262 6.06 2.31 -19.45
C ASP A 262 7.37 3.12 -19.34
N VAL A 263 7.82 3.47 -18.13
CA VAL A 263 9.07 4.20 -17.91
C VAL A 263 10.25 3.49 -18.57
N THR A 264 11.09 4.28 -19.23
CA THR A 264 12.26 3.79 -19.95
C THR A 264 13.51 3.76 -19.07
N GLU A 265 14.53 3.01 -19.50
CA GLU A 265 15.87 3.03 -18.88
C GLU A 265 16.40 4.44 -18.66
N ARG A 266 16.37 5.24 -19.73
CA ARG A 266 16.88 6.62 -19.74
C ARG A 266 16.16 7.50 -18.72
N GLU A 267 14.85 7.29 -18.53
CA GLU A 267 14.06 8.06 -17.56
C GLU A 267 14.34 7.63 -16.13
N ILE A 268 14.57 6.33 -15.88
CA ILE A 268 15.07 5.85 -14.59
C ILE A 268 16.44 6.49 -14.29
N ASP A 269 17.38 6.44 -15.23
CA ASP A 269 18.71 7.04 -15.06
C ASP A 269 18.66 8.54 -14.79
N LEU A 270 17.82 9.26 -15.53
CA LEU A 270 17.59 10.69 -15.32
C LEU A 270 16.99 10.94 -13.94
N GLY A 271 15.96 10.21 -13.55
CA GLY A 271 15.30 10.36 -12.26
C GLY A 271 16.23 10.09 -11.08
N VAL A 272 17.01 9.00 -11.15
CA VAL A 272 18.04 8.67 -10.15
C VAL A 272 19.08 9.78 -10.07
N ARG A 273 19.64 10.21 -11.22
CA ARG A 273 20.65 11.29 -11.22
C ARG A 273 20.13 12.56 -10.53
N LEU A 274 18.92 13.01 -10.89
CA LEU A 274 18.32 14.20 -10.28
C LEU A 274 18.07 14.02 -8.78
N LEU A 275 17.69 12.81 -8.35
CA LEU A 275 17.50 12.50 -6.93
C LEU A 275 18.84 12.55 -6.17
N VAL A 276 19.89 11.94 -6.71
CA VAL A 276 21.24 11.96 -6.11
C VAL A 276 21.75 13.38 -5.98
N GLU A 277 21.70 14.17 -7.05
CA GLU A 277 22.09 15.60 -7.03
C GLU A 277 21.27 16.43 -6.03
N SER A 278 20.05 15.98 -5.71
CA SER A 278 19.20 16.62 -4.69
C SER A 278 19.59 16.23 -3.27
N ILE A 279 19.97 14.98 -3.06
CA ILE A 279 20.45 14.46 -1.77
C ILE A 279 21.80 15.10 -1.42
N GLU A 280 22.72 15.14 -2.37
CA GLU A 280 24.05 15.74 -2.20
C GLU A 280 23.96 17.23 -1.88
N ALA A 281 23.03 17.96 -2.49
CA ALA A 281 22.87 19.39 -2.28
C ALA A 281 22.36 19.78 -0.89
N VAL A 282 21.75 18.85 -0.16
CA VAL A 282 21.19 19.11 1.19
C VAL A 282 21.92 18.34 2.29
N THR A 283 22.82 17.43 1.91
CA THR A 283 23.73 16.79 2.85
C THR A 283 24.90 17.74 3.08
N PRO A 284 25.21 18.13 4.33
CA PRO A 284 26.37 18.95 4.61
C PRO A 284 27.62 18.26 4.07
N SER A 285 28.47 18.98 3.34
CA SER A 285 29.83 18.51 3.08
C SER A 285 30.57 18.47 4.42
N ASP A 286 30.98 17.29 4.87
CA ASP A 286 31.84 17.16 6.03
C ASP A 286 33.06 18.08 5.85
N SER A 287 33.15 19.09 6.71
CA SER A 287 34.28 20.02 6.82
C SER A 287 35.37 19.44 7.69
#